data_AF-A0A2P6VRP2-F1
#
_entry.id   AF-A0A2P6VRP2-F1
#
_cell.length_a   1.000
_cell.length_b   1.000
_cell.length_c   1.000
_cell.angle_alpha   90.00
_cell.angle_beta   90.00
_cell.angle_gamma   90.00
#
_symmetry.space_group_name_H-M   'P 1'
#
loop_
_entity.id
_entity.type
_entity.pdbx_description
1 polymer ?
#
loop_
_entity_poly.entity_id
_entity_poly.type
_entity_poly.pdbx_seq_one_letter_code
_entity_poly.pdbx_strand_id
1 'polypeptide(L)'
;MQEDFQAAASARDELAALDLRARQLELGAARAAAASAGVLFRVGAIVRHRRYDYSGVIVGYDPVCLAPDSWCELMRVDLLPNGRNQPFFHVLVDERCRPGGQTTYVAQENIAVERAPREVRHPLISRYFSAFAPEEGGYQPGPLLRQAYPHDF
;
A
#
# COMPACT_ATOMS: atom_id res chain seq x y z
N MET A 1 -16.36 -8.16 53.99
CA MET A 1 -16.71 -9.28 53.07
C MET A 1 -17.65 -8.78 51.96
N GLN A 2 -17.41 -7.60 51.39
CA GLN A 2 -18.24 -7.02 50.32
C GLN A 2 -17.38 -6.37 49.23
N GLU A 3 -16.18 -5.90 49.58
CA GLU A 3 -15.19 -5.33 48.66
C GLU A 3 -14.59 -6.36 47.67
N ASP A 4 -14.43 -7.63 48.05
CA ASP A 4 -13.82 -8.66 47.19
C ASP A 4 -14.65 -9.01 45.93
N PHE A 5 -15.98 -9.00 46.04
CA PHE A 5 -16.85 -9.35 44.90
C PHE A 5 -16.89 -8.26 43.84
N GLN A 6 -16.81 -6.99 44.26
CA GLN A 6 -16.85 -5.85 43.35
C GLN A 6 -15.53 -5.69 42.60
N ALA A 7 -14.40 -5.90 43.30
CA ALA A 7 -13.08 -5.95 42.70
C ALA A 7 -12.94 -7.13 41.70
N ALA A 8 -13.45 -8.31 42.07
CA ALA A 8 -13.44 -9.48 41.18
C ALA A 8 -14.33 -9.30 39.93
N ALA A 9 -15.48 -8.65 40.07
CA ALA A 9 -16.35 -8.33 38.94
C ALA A 9 -15.71 -7.32 37.98
N SER A 10 -15.11 -6.24 38.51
CA SER A 10 -14.41 -5.23 37.71
C SER A 10 -13.24 -5.82 36.94
N ALA A 11 -12.42 -6.66 37.59
CA ALA A 11 -11.29 -7.32 36.94
C ALA A 11 -11.75 -8.26 35.80
N ARG A 12 -12.87 -8.98 35.98
CA ARG A 12 -13.45 -9.84 34.95
C ARG A 12 -13.98 -9.04 33.76
N ASP A 13 -14.63 -7.91 34.01
CA ASP A 13 -15.16 -7.03 32.96
C ASP A 13 -14.02 -6.35 32.18
N GLU A 14 -12.92 -5.97 32.84
CA GLU A 14 -11.70 -5.47 32.21
C GLU A 14 -11.02 -6.53 31.34
N LEU A 15 -10.88 -7.76 31.84
CA LEU A 15 -10.38 -8.91 31.06
C LEU A 15 -11.23 -9.15 29.82
N ALA A 16 -12.56 -9.10 29.94
CA ALA A 16 -13.46 -9.26 28.80
C ALA A 16 -13.33 -8.12 27.77
N ALA A 17 -13.15 -6.88 28.23
CA ALA A 17 -12.92 -5.73 27.35
C ALA A 17 -11.57 -5.81 26.62
N LEU A 18 -10.51 -6.27 27.30
CA LEU A 18 -9.20 -6.52 26.70
C LEU A 18 -9.26 -7.64 25.66
N ASP A 19 -9.96 -8.74 25.94
CA ASP A 19 -10.17 -9.84 24.98
C ASP A 19 -10.95 -9.39 23.74
N LEU A 20 -12.01 -8.59 23.91
CA LEU A 20 -12.76 -8.03 22.79
C LEU A 20 -11.87 -7.14 21.93
N ARG A 21 -11.06 -6.29 22.57
CA ARG A 21 -10.13 -5.40 21.89
C ARG A 21 -9.04 -6.17 21.15
N ALA A 22 -8.48 -7.22 21.75
CA ALA A 22 -7.52 -8.11 21.10
C ALA A 22 -8.12 -8.77 19.86
N ARG A 23 -9.34 -9.32 19.95
CA ARG A 23 -10.06 -9.90 18.81
C ARG A 23 -10.35 -8.88 17.70
N GLN A 24 -10.71 -7.65 18.06
CA GLN A 24 -10.92 -6.58 17.08
C GLN A 24 -9.63 -6.21 16.35
N LEU A 25 -8.49 -6.16 17.07
CA LEU A 25 -7.18 -5.94 16.48
C LEU A 25 -6.77 -7.10 15.58
N GLU A 26 -6.99 -8.35 16.00
CA GLU A 26 -6.72 -9.55 15.20
C GLU A 26 -7.58 -9.60 13.93
N LEU A 27 -8.88 -9.31 14.02
CA LEU A 27 -9.76 -9.23 12.85
C LEU A 27 -9.37 -8.10 11.90
N GLY A 28 -8.96 -6.95 12.44
CA GLY A 28 -8.43 -5.84 11.66
C GLY A 28 -7.13 -6.22 10.93
N ALA A 29 -6.18 -6.83 11.63
CA ALA A 29 -4.93 -7.30 11.07
C ALA A 29 -5.13 -8.41 10.03
N ALA A 30 -6.03 -9.36 10.28
CA ALA A 30 -6.37 -10.42 9.33
C ALA A 30 -7.00 -9.86 8.05
N ARG A 31 -7.89 -8.85 8.19
CA ARG A 31 -8.50 -8.17 7.04
C ARG A 31 -7.47 -7.39 6.23
N ALA A 32 -6.52 -6.73 6.89
CA ALA A 32 -5.46 -6.02 6.22
C ALA A 32 -4.47 -6.98 5.55
N ALA A 33 -4.10 -8.07 6.21
CA ALA A 33 -3.28 -9.14 5.62
C ALA A 33 -3.96 -9.78 4.39
N ALA A 34 -5.28 -9.98 4.44
CA ALA A 34 -6.05 -10.44 3.29
C ALA A 34 -6.10 -9.40 2.15
N ALA A 35 -6.15 -8.09 2.48
CA ALA A 35 -6.08 -7.03 1.48
C ALA A 35 -4.70 -6.97 0.80
N SER A 36 -3.63 -7.33 1.50
CA SER A 36 -2.27 -7.42 0.93
C SER A 36 -1.98 -8.77 0.29
N ALA A 37 -2.90 -9.75 0.36
CA ALA A 37 -2.68 -11.07 -0.21
C ALA A 37 -2.51 -10.99 -1.74
N GLY A 38 -1.34 -11.41 -2.23
CA GLY A 38 -1.01 -11.34 -3.66
C GLY A 38 -0.40 -10.01 -4.13
N VAL A 39 -0.23 -9.03 -3.23
CA VAL A 39 0.51 -7.79 -3.48
C VAL A 39 2.01 -8.09 -3.40
N LEU A 40 2.73 -7.85 -4.48
CA LEU A 40 4.15 -8.18 -4.62
C LEU A 40 5.08 -7.01 -4.30
N PHE A 41 4.55 -5.79 -4.24
CA PHE A 41 5.34 -4.57 -4.08
C PHE A 41 4.79 -3.73 -2.94
N ARG A 42 5.69 -3.27 -2.08
CA ARG A 42 5.36 -2.39 -0.94
C ARG A 42 5.26 -0.93 -1.38
N VAL A 43 4.49 -0.15 -0.63
CA VAL A 43 4.52 1.31 -0.71
C VAL A 43 5.94 1.83 -0.42
N GLY A 44 6.39 2.80 -1.21
CA GLY A 44 7.75 3.34 -1.17
C GLY A 44 8.76 2.60 -2.05
N ALA A 45 8.44 1.43 -2.59
CA ALA A 45 9.34 0.75 -3.53
C ALA A 45 9.43 1.50 -4.87
N ILE A 46 10.64 1.55 -5.43
CA ILE A 46 10.85 2.06 -6.79
C ILE A 46 10.66 0.92 -7.77
N VAL A 47 9.79 1.15 -8.75
CA VAL A 47 9.42 0.20 -9.78
C VAL A 47 9.64 0.77 -11.16
N ARG A 48 9.74 -0.12 -12.13
CA ARG A 48 9.89 0.18 -13.54
C ARG A 48 8.78 -0.48 -14.34
N HIS A 49 8.15 0.28 -15.22
CA HIS A 49 7.10 -0.25 -16.09
C HIS A 49 7.71 -1.14 -17.18
N ARG A 50 7.26 -2.41 -17.27
CA ARG A 50 7.81 -3.43 -18.17
C ARG A 50 7.78 -3.03 -19.65
N ARG A 51 6.65 -2.48 -20.12
CA ARG A 51 6.46 -2.09 -21.53
C ARG A 51 7.01 -0.70 -21.89
N TYR A 52 6.77 0.29 -21.03
CA TYR A 52 7.02 1.71 -21.33
C TYR A 52 8.28 2.27 -20.70
N ASP A 53 9.01 1.45 -19.94
CA ASP A 53 10.39 1.73 -19.54
C ASP A 53 10.61 2.92 -18.60
N TYR A 54 9.56 3.46 -17.99
CA TYR A 54 9.68 4.53 -17.01
C TYR A 54 9.82 3.97 -15.60
N SER A 55 10.58 4.67 -14.76
CA SER A 55 10.70 4.38 -13.34
C SER A 55 9.78 5.29 -12.52
N GLY A 56 9.36 4.84 -11.35
CA GLY A 56 8.52 5.60 -10.44
C GLY A 56 8.45 4.95 -9.06
N VAL A 57 7.85 5.65 -8.10
CA VAL A 57 7.69 5.17 -6.72
C VAL A 57 6.22 4.89 -6.41
N ILE A 58 5.94 3.77 -5.75
CA ILE A 58 4.59 3.39 -5.32
C ILE A 58 4.18 4.25 -4.12
N VAL A 59 3.05 4.94 -4.23
CA VAL A 59 2.42 5.69 -3.12
C VAL A 59 1.18 5.02 -2.55
N GLY A 60 0.73 3.94 -3.17
CA GLY A 60 -0.42 3.16 -2.71
C GLY A 60 -0.78 2.07 -3.69
N TYR A 61 -1.68 1.19 -3.26
CA TYR A 61 -2.26 0.14 -4.09
C TYR A 61 -3.70 -0.15 -3.69
N ASP A 62 -4.41 -0.75 -4.64
CA ASP A 62 -5.71 -1.37 -4.46
C ASP A 62 -5.55 -2.89 -4.73
N PRO A 63 -6.11 -3.79 -3.89
CA PRO A 63 -5.96 -5.24 -4.08
C PRO A 63 -6.58 -5.77 -5.38
N VAL A 64 -7.54 -5.03 -5.92
CA VAL A 64 -8.23 -5.24 -7.20
C VAL A 64 -8.37 -3.90 -7.92
N CYS A 65 -8.61 -3.92 -9.24
CA CYS A 65 -8.86 -2.68 -9.98
C CYS A 65 -10.11 -1.96 -9.46
N LEU A 66 -9.95 -0.71 -8.98
CA LEU A 66 -11.05 0.16 -8.56
C LEU A 66 -11.35 1.27 -9.57
N ALA A 67 -10.73 1.25 -10.74
CA ALA A 67 -11.02 2.22 -11.79
C ALA A 67 -12.42 1.99 -12.38
N PRO A 68 -13.11 3.07 -12.82
CA PRO A 68 -14.41 2.95 -13.48
C PRO A 68 -14.37 2.05 -14.71
N ASP A 69 -15.50 1.41 -15.05
CA ASP A 69 -15.61 0.52 -16.21
C ASP A 69 -15.14 1.19 -17.51
N SER A 70 -15.53 2.44 -17.74
CA SER A 70 -15.12 3.21 -18.92
C SER A 70 -13.60 3.36 -19.05
N TRP A 71 -12.90 3.50 -17.92
CA TRP A 71 -11.44 3.54 -17.91
C TRP A 71 -10.85 2.15 -18.16
N CYS A 72 -11.43 1.12 -17.55
CA CYS A 72 -11.01 -0.27 -17.76
C CYS A 72 -11.14 -0.68 -19.23
N GLU A 73 -12.21 -0.28 -19.91
CA GLU A 73 -12.43 -0.48 -21.34
C GLU A 73 -11.37 0.26 -22.18
N LEU A 74 -11.15 1.54 -21.89
CA LEU A 74 -10.17 2.37 -22.60
C LEU A 74 -8.75 1.80 -22.49
N MET A 75 -8.37 1.36 -21.29
CA MET A 75 -7.05 0.81 -20.98
C MET A 75 -6.95 -0.68 -21.25
N ARG A 76 -8.05 -1.31 -21.68
CA ARG A 76 -8.16 -2.75 -21.99
C ARG A 76 -7.71 -3.63 -20.83
N VAL A 77 -8.10 -3.27 -19.61
CA VAL A 77 -7.74 -4.00 -18.39
C VAL A 77 -8.18 -5.45 -18.46
N ASP A 78 -9.36 -5.72 -19.01
CA ASP A 78 -9.92 -7.07 -19.12
C ASP A 78 -9.16 -7.97 -20.11
N LEU A 79 -8.27 -7.41 -20.94
CA LEU A 79 -7.39 -8.18 -21.82
C LEU A 79 -6.03 -8.48 -21.20
N LEU A 80 -5.75 -7.97 -20.00
CA LEU A 80 -4.54 -8.33 -19.26
C LEU A 80 -4.66 -9.78 -18.77
N PRO A 81 -3.56 -10.54 -18.75
CA PRO A 81 -3.51 -11.89 -18.20
C PRO A 81 -4.24 -12.10 -16.87
N ASN A 82 -4.14 -11.17 -15.92
CA ASN A 82 -4.83 -11.27 -14.63
C ASN A 82 -6.05 -10.33 -14.51
N GLY A 83 -6.39 -9.61 -15.59
CA GLY A 83 -7.55 -8.73 -15.66
C GLY A 83 -7.63 -7.73 -14.52
N ARG A 84 -8.84 -7.56 -13.97
CA ARG A 84 -9.15 -6.68 -12.83
C ARG A 84 -8.86 -7.30 -11.46
N ASN A 85 -8.74 -8.63 -11.38
CA ASN A 85 -8.62 -9.38 -10.12
C ASN A 85 -7.16 -9.48 -9.64
N GLN A 86 -6.38 -8.43 -9.87
CA GLN A 86 -5.00 -8.31 -9.44
C GLN A 86 -4.78 -6.96 -8.78
N PRO A 87 -3.69 -6.77 -8.03
CA PRO A 87 -3.35 -5.47 -7.47
C PRO A 87 -3.06 -4.42 -8.55
N PHE A 88 -3.53 -3.20 -8.30
CA PHE A 88 -3.19 -2.01 -9.08
C PHE A 88 -2.50 -0.99 -8.19
N PHE A 89 -1.47 -0.34 -8.71
CA PHE A 89 -0.61 0.55 -7.97
C PHE A 89 -0.75 1.99 -8.45
N HIS A 90 -0.73 2.91 -7.48
CA HIS A 90 -0.60 4.34 -7.71
C HIS A 90 0.89 4.69 -7.69
N VAL A 91 1.42 5.14 -8.83
CA VAL A 91 2.87 5.35 -9.01
C VAL A 91 3.15 6.79 -9.42
N LEU A 92 4.03 7.46 -8.69
CA LEU A 92 4.60 8.76 -9.08
C LEU A 92 5.75 8.52 -10.04
N VAL A 93 5.64 9.03 -11.27
CA VAL A 93 6.60 8.78 -12.34
C VAL A 93 7.78 9.75 -12.26
N ASP A 94 8.99 9.26 -12.44
CA ASP A 94 10.20 10.08 -12.50
C ASP A 94 10.16 11.04 -13.69
N GLU A 95 10.25 12.35 -13.41
CA GLU A 95 10.23 13.41 -14.42
C GLU A 95 11.34 13.30 -15.47
N ARG A 96 12.44 12.62 -15.14
CA ARG A 96 13.51 12.34 -16.11
C ARG A 96 13.09 11.33 -17.18
N CYS A 97 12.14 10.45 -16.86
CA CYS A 97 11.59 9.46 -17.79
C CYS A 97 10.37 10.02 -18.52
N ARG A 98 9.49 10.73 -17.79
CA ARG A 98 8.29 11.37 -18.34
C ARG A 98 8.04 12.72 -17.67
N PRO A 99 8.20 13.84 -18.38
CA PRO A 99 8.04 15.16 -17.78
C PRO A 99 6.60 15.46 -17.39
N GLY A 100 6.43 16.43 -16.48
CA GLY A 100 5.13 16.98 -16.10
C GLY A 100 4.50 16.40 -14.84
N GLY A 101 5.28 15.81 -13.93
CA GLY A 101 4.77 15.28 -12.66
C GLY A 101 3.64 14.26 -12.82
N GLN A 102 3.84 13.26 -13.68
CA GLN A 102 2.80 12.28 -13.98
C GLN A 102 2.59 11.30 -12.81
N THR A 103 1.32 11.03 -12.49
CA THR A 103 0.91 9.91 -11.64
C THR A 103 0.19 8.88 -12.50
N THR A 104 0.43 7.60 -12.25
CA THR A 104 -0.14 6.50 -13.04
C THR A 104 -0.84 5.48 -12.15
N TYR A 105 -1.87 4.84 -12.68
CA TYR A 105 -2.54 3.69 -12.09
C TYR A 105 -2.24 2.46 -12.93
N VAL A 106 -1.53 1.49 -12.38
CA VAL A 106 -0.88 0.43 -13.15
C VAL A 106 -1.06 -0.95 -12.52
N ALA A 107 -1.40 -1.94 -13.34
CA ALA A 107 -1.51 -3.33 -12.92
C ALA A 107 -0.16 -3.89 -12.43
N GLN A 108 -0.19 -4.76 -11.42
CA GLN A 108 0.99 -5.46 -10.88
C GLN A 108 1.84 -6.12 -11.97
N GLU A 109 1.17 -6.79 -12.91
CA GLU A 109 1.85 -7.50 -14.01
C GLU A 109 2.54 -6.58 -15.02
N ASN A 110 2.33 -5.27 -14.94
CA ASN A 110 3.00 -4.29 -15.81
C ASN A 110 4.23 -3.64 -15.15
N ILE A 111 4.54 -3.93 -13.89
CA ILE A 111 5.67 -3.31 -13.16
C ILE A 111 6.63 -4.34 -12.55
N ALA A 112 7.92 -4.02 -12.55
CA ALA A 112 8.97 -4.80 -11.90
C ALA A 112 9.79 -3.93 -10.94
N VAL A 113 10.48 -4.55 -9.98
CA VAL A 113 11.42 -3.82 -9.09
C VAL A 113 12.51 -3.16 -9.92
N GLU A 114 12.82 -1.89 -9.61
CA GLU A 114 13.95 -1.20 -10.21
C GLU A 114 15.26 -1.75 -9.67
N ARG A 115 16.17 -2.18 -10.56
CA ARG A 115 17.41 -2.85 -10.16
C ARG A 115 18.45 -1.89 -9.63
N ALA A 116 18.41 -0.64 -10.11
CA ALA A 116 19.30 0.43 -9.68
C ALA A 116 18.42 1.60 -9.18
N PRO A 117 17.81 1.47 -7.98
CA PRO A 117 16.91 2.47 -7.44
C PRO A 117 17.67 3.78 -7.24
N ARG A 118 17.06 4.86 -7.72
CA ARG A 118 17.56 6.22 -7.59
C ARG A 118 16.42 7.11 -7.15
N GLU A 119 16.76 8.20 -6.47
CA GLU A 119 15.77 9.18 -6.04
C GLU A 119 14.92 9.67 -7.22
N VAL A 120 13.61 9.41 -7.18
CA VAL A 120 12.58 9.82 -8.14
C VAL A 120 12.38 11.34 -8.06
N ARG A 121 12.38 12.01 -9.21
CA ARG A 121 12.02 13.43 -9.30
C ARG A 121 10.54 13.55 -9.59
N HIS A 122 9.77 14.02 -8.61
CA HIS A 122 8.34 14.28 -8.78
C HIS A 122 7.87 15.31 -7.74
N PRO A 123 7.00 16.28 -8.09
CA PRO A 123 6.60 17.37 -7.19
C PRO A 123 5.89 16.91 -5.91
N LEU A 124 5.32 15.71 -5.92
CA LEU A 124 4.58 15.14 -4.79
C LEU A 124 5.43 14.27 -3.83
N ILE A 125 6.73 14.09 -4.05
CA ILE A 125 7.55 13.18 -3.21
C ILE A 125 7.50 13.59 -1.73
N SER A 126 7.74 14.87 -1.42
CA SER A 126 7.77 15.37 -0.05
C SER A 126 6.42 15.31 0.67
N ARG A 127 5.32 15.15 -0.05
CA ARG A 127 3.99 14.95 0.53
C ARG A 127 3.80 13.55 1.10
N TYR A 128 4.45 12.56 0.49
CA TYR A 128 4.23 11.14 0.79
C TYR A 128 5.37 10.49 1.57
N PHE A 129 6.61 10.91 1.34
CA PHE A 129 7.80 10.26 1.86
C PHE A 129 8.62 11.18 2.75
N SER A 130 9.25 10.61 3.77
CA SER A 130 10.11 11.34 4.71
C SER A 130 11.58 11.34 4.29
N ALA A 131 12.05 10.27 3.65
CA ALA A 131 13.43 10.15 3.19
C ALA A 131 13.56 9.15 2.04
N PHE A 132 14.61 9.32 1.22
CA PHE A 132 15.06 8.31 0.27
C PHE A 132 16.01 7.33 0.98
N ALA A 133 15.77 6.02 0.82
CA ALA A 133 16.50 4.92 1.45
C ALA A 133 16.89 3.88 0.37
N PRO A 134 18.00 4.11 -0.36
CA PRO A 134 18.42 3.25 -1.47
C PRO A 134 18.73 1.82 -1.03
N GLU A 135 19.21 1.62 0.20
CA GLU A 135 19.44 0.31 0.81
C GLU A 135 18.16 -0.52 0.99
N GLU A 136 17.01 0.14 1.14
CA GLU A 136 15.68 -0.49 1.19
C GLU A 136 15.03 -0.60 -0.20
N GLY A 137 15.73 -0.16 -1.25
CA GLY A 137 15.23 -0.14 -2.62
C GLY A 137 14.19 0.94 -2.91
N GLY A 138 14.11 2.00 -2.10
CA GLY A 138 13.06 3.00 -2.28
C GLY A 138 13.04 4.14 -1.26
N TYR A 139 11.86 4.42 -0.73
CA TYR A 139 11.59 5.56 0.15
C TYR A 139 10.98 5.12 1.47
N GLN A 140 11.32 5.85 2.53
CA GLN A 140 10.67 5.72 3.84
C GLN A 140 9.35 6.48 3.84
N PRO A 141 8.21 5.81 4.09
CA PRO A 141 6.93 6.48 3.98
C PRO A 141 6.65 7.40 5.15
N GLY A 142 5.98 8.51 4.85
CA GLY A 142 5.55 9.48 5.83
C GLY A 142 4.35 9.00 6.65
N PRO A 143 3.92 9.79 7.65
CA PRO A 143 2.84 9.41 8.57
C PRO A 143 1.54 9.00 7.87
N LEU A 144 1.16 9.70 6.80
CA LEU A 144 -0.06 9.40 6.03
C LEU A 144 -0.04 7.98 5.44
N LEU A 145 1.08 7.60 4.82
CA LEU A 145 1.22 6.28 4.19
C LEU A 145 1.38 5.17 5.21
N ARG A 146 2.07 5.41 6.32
CA ARG A 146 2.16 4.45 7.44
C ARG A 146 0.81 4.18 8.09
N GLN A 147 -0.06 5.20 8.17
CA GLN A 147 -1.41 5.03 8.66
C GLN A 147 -2.29 4.24 7.68
N ALA A 148 -2.17 4.50 6.38
CA ALA A 148 -2.97 3.84 5.35
C ALA A 148 -2.52 2.38 5.08
N TYR A 149 -1.21 2.11 5.17
CA TYR A 149 -0.60 0.81 4.87
C TYR A 149 0.27 0.32 6.05
N PRO A 150 -0.34 0.04 7.23
CA PRO A 150 0.43 -0.27 8.44
C PRO A 150 1.20 -1.60 8.38
N HIS A 151 0.93 -2.46 7.40
CA HIS A 151 1.55 -3.78 7.26
C HIS A 151 2.63 -3.86 6.16
N ASP A 152 2.94 -2.74 5.50
CA ASP A 152 3.96 -2.64 4.44
C ASP A 152 5.38 -2.31 4.99
N PHE A 153 5.50 -2.08 6.31
CA PHE A 153 6.68 -1.53 6.98
C PHE A 153 7.08 -2.31 8.22
#